data_AF-A0A1E4F314-F1
#
_entry.id   AF-A0A1E4F314-F1
#
_cell.length_a   1.000
_cell.length_b   1.000
_cell.length_c   1.000
_cell.angle_alpha   90.00
_cell.angle_beta   90.00
_cell.angle_gamma   90.00
#
_symmetry.space_group_name_H-M   'P 1'
#
loop_
_entity.id
_entity.type
_entity.pdbx_description
1 polymer ?
#
loop_
_entity_poly.entity_id
_entity_poly.type
_entity_poly.pdbx_seq_one_letter_code
_entity_poly.pdbx_strand_id
1 'polypeptide(L)' 'MTVTMLFQAGCNLGEIVSITGHSLRRAQEILDRYLARTSTMADNAIAKLENVLATDFAKQTEKQEASNEAK' A
#
# COMPACT_ATOMS: atom_id res chain seq x y z
N MET A 1 5.71 -14.29 -14.79
CA MET A 1 4.50 -13.62 -14.25
C MET A 1 4.97 -12.69 -13.15
N THR A 2 4.82 -11.38 -13.31
CA THR A 2 5.51 -10.40 -12.43
C THR A 2 4.54 -9.39 -11.81
N VAL A 3 3.52 -8.93 -12.55
CA VAL A 3 2.58 -7.89 -12.10
C VAL A 3 1.67 -8.35 -10.96
N THR A 4 1.01 -9.50 -11.09
CA THR A 4 0.11 -10.04 -10.04
C THR A 4 0.86 -10.44 -8.78
N MET A 5 2.07 -11.01 -8.91
CA MET A 5 2.89 -11.40 -7.77
C MET A 5 3.38 -10.19 -6.97
N LEU A 6 3.87 -9.14 -7.63
CA LEU A 6 4.28 -7.90 -6.96
C LEU A 6 3.08 -7.20 -6.28
N PHE A 7 1.91 -7.21 -6.92
CA PHE A 7 0.71 -6.66 -6.31
C PHE A 7 0.27 -7.43 -5.05
N GLN A 8 0.33 -8.77 -5.09
CA GLN A 8 0.09 -9.61 -3.91
C GLN A 8 1.17 -9.49 -2.83
N ALA A 9 2.39 -9.10 -3.20
CA ALA A 9 3.43 -8.74 -2.23
C ALA A 9 3.21 -7.35 -1.58
N GLY A 10 2.14 -6.64 -1.96
CA GLY A 10 1.79 -5.34 -1.40
C GLY A 10 2.44 -4.15 -2.11
N CYS A 11 3.16 -4.35 -3.22
CA CYS A 11 3.68 -3.24 -4.02
C CYS A 11 2.53 -2.40 -4.60
N ASN A 12 2.75 -1.09 -4.72
CA ASN A 12 1.79 -0.20 -5.36
C ASN A 12 1.89 -0.26 -6.89
N LEU A 13 0.85 0.18 -7.59
CA LEU A 13 0.80 0.09 -9.06
C LEU A 13 1.92 0.88 -9.75
N GLY A 14 2.32 2.03 -9.17
CA GLY A 14 3.44 2.86 -9.63
C GLY A 14 4.81 2.18 -9.52
N GLU A 15 5.08 1.49 -8.42
CA GLU A 15 6.28 0.66 -8.24
C GLU A 15 6.30 -0.48 -9.25
N ILE A 16 5.17 -1.15 -9.42
CA ILE A 16 5.03 -2.28 -10.35
C ILE A 16 5.32 -1.85 -11.78
N VAL A 17 4.79 -0.72 -12.25
CA VAL A 17 5.09 -0.24 -13.61
C VAL A 17 6.55 0.19 -13.76
N SER A 18 7.13 0.79 -12.72
CA SER A 18 8.54 1.19 -12.72
C SER A 18 9.49 0.00 -12.78
N ILE A 19 9.17 -1.09 -12.09
CA ILE A 19 9.96 -2.34 -12.08
C ILE A 19 9.74 -3.15 -13.36
N THR A 20 8.49 -3.28 -13.81
CA THR A 20 8.13 -4.21 -14.88
C THR A 20 8.16 -3.59 -16.27
N GLY A 21 8.26 -2.26 -16.38
CA GLY A 21 8.28 -1.53 -17.66
C GLY A 21 6.93 -1.51 -18.40
N HIS A 22 5.85 -1.96 -17.77
CA HIS A 22 4.51 -1.85 -18.36
C HIS A 22 3.98 -0.41 -18.26
N SER A 23 3.09 -0.04 -19.17
CA SER A 23 2.27 1.15 -18.95
C SER A 23 1.29 0.93 -17.79
N LEU A 24 0.86 2.01 -17.15
CA LEU A 24 -0.15 1.98 -16.08
C LEU A 24 -1.42 1.25 -16.51
N ARG A 25 -1.92 1.59 -17.70
CA ARG A 25 -3.09 0.94 -18.30
C ARG A 25 -2.87 -0.57 -18.45
N ARG A 26 -1.71 -0.98 -18.99
CA ARG A 26 -1.43 -2.39 -19.24
C ARG A 26 -1.31 -3.18 -17.94
N ALA A 27 -0.65 -2.61 -16.92
CA ALA A 27 -0.56 -3.23 -15.61
C ALA A 27 -1.94 -3.42 -14.98
N GLN A 28 -2.83 -2.41 -15.07
CA GLN A 28 -4.20 -2.51 -14.60
C GLN A 28 -4.98 -3.62 -15.33
N GLU A 29 -4.92 -3.67 -16.65
CA GLU A 29 -5.60 -4.72 -17.45
C GLU A 29 -5.10 -6.13 -17.09
N ILE A 30 -3.82 -6.30 -16.72
CA ILE A 30 -3.28 -7.57 -16.23
C ILE A 30 -3.90 -7.93 -14.88
N LEU A 31 -4.00 -6.97 -13.96
CA LEU A 31 -4.65 -7.21 -12.67
C LEU A 31 -6.13 -7.56 -12.86
N ASP A 32 -6.87 -6.81 -13.69
CA ASP A 32 -8.29 -7.07 -13.91
C ASP A 32 -8.56 -8.45 -14.53
N ARG A 33 -7.67 -8.92 -15.41
CA ARG A 33 -7.83 -10.21 -16.09
C ARG A 33 -7.35 -11.41 -15.26
N TYR A 34 -6.29 -11.24 -14.48
CA TYR A 34 -5.56 -12.37 -13.88
C TYR A 34 -5.48 -12.33 -12.35
N LEU A 35 -5.82 -11.22 -11.71
CA LEU A 35 -5.86 -11.13 -10.25
C LEU A 35 -7.22 -11.61 -9.74
N ALA A 36 -7.26 -12.86 -9.25
CA ALA A 36 -8.38 -13.30 -8.44
C ALA A 36 -8.42 -12.49 -7.13
N ARG A 37 -9.61 -12.08 -6.67
CA ARG A 37 -9.77 -11.53 -5.32
C ARG A 37 -9.52 -12.65 -4.32
N THR A 38 -8.40 -12.60 -3.61
CA THR A 38 -8.00 -13.60 -2.62
C THR A 38 -8.03 -13.02 -1.21
N SER A 39 -8.10 -13.89 -0.19
CA SER A 39 -7.96 -13.49 1.22
C SER A 39 -6.66 -12.72 1.48
N THR A 40 -5.56 -13.14 0.85
CA THR A 40 -4.26 -12.45 0.91
C THR A 40 -4.33 -10.98 0.50
N MET A 41 -5.13 -10.62 -0.50
CA MET A 41 -5.35 -9.21 -0.87
C MET A 41 -6.08 -8.43 0.22
N ALA A 42 -7.04 -9.06 0.90
CA ALA A 42 -7.76 -8.44 2.01
C ALA A 42 -6.83 -8.27 3.22
N ASP A 43 -6.04 -9.28 3.57
CA ASP A 43 -5.07 -9.22 4.66
C ASP A 43 -4.04 -8.10 4.44
N ASN A 44 -3.52 -7.99 3.21
CA ASN A 44 -2.61 -6.90 2.85
C ASN A 44 -3.27 -5.51 2.94
N ALA A 45 -4.55 -5.40 2.57
CA ALA A 45 -5.28 -4.14 2.66
C ALA A 45 -5.52 -3.75 4.13
N ILE A 46 -5.85 -4.72 4.99
CA ILE A 46 -6.00 -4.54 6.43
C ILE A 46 -4.67 -4.09 7.05
N ALA A 47 -3.57 -4.81 6.76
CA ALA A 47 -2.25 -4.46 7.28
C ALA A 47 -1.81 -3.05 6.86
N LYS A 48 -2.11 -2.63 5.63
CA LYS A 48 -1.86 -1.26 5.17
C LYS A 48 -2.70 -0.24 5.93
N LEU A 49 -3.98 -0.53 6.16
CA LEU A 49 -4.88 0.35 6.92
C LEU A 49 -4.41 0.50 8.38
N GLU A 50 -4.06 -0.61 9.03
CA GLU A 50 -3.56 -0.62 10.41
C GLU A 50 -2.27 0.20 10.54
N ASN A 51 -1.34 0.05 9.59
CA ASN A 51 -0.11 0.83 9.58
C ASN A 51 -0.37 2.34 9.43
N VAL A 52 -1.33 2.75 8.58
CA VAL A 52 -1.71 4.16 8.43
C VAL A 52 -2.27 4.69 9.75
N LEU A 53 -3.19 3.95 10.37
CA LEU A 53 -3.78 4.34 11.65
C LEU A 53 -2.71 4.46 12.75
N ALA A 54 -1.84 3.47 12.89
CA ALA A 54 -0.74 3.50 13.87
C ALA A 54 0.18 4.70 13.66
N THR A 55 0.51 5.01 12.40
CA THR A 55 1.34 6.17 12.05
C THR A 55 0.64 7.49 12.38
N ASP A 56 -0.67 7.60 12.12
CA ASP A 56 -1.43 8.81 12.42
C ASP A 56 -1.55 9.04 13.94
N PHE A 57 -1.72 7.98 14.72
CA PHE A 57 -1.68 8.08 16.18
C PHE A 57 -0.32 8.55 16.70
N ALA A 58 0.78 7.99 16.19
CA ALA A 58 2.13 8.41 16.57
C ALA A 58 2.35 9.91 16.30
N LYS A 59 1.96 10.40 15.13
CA LYS A 59 2.07 11.83 14.77
C LYS A 59 1.26 12.75 15.69
N GLN A 60 0.11 12.30 16.19
CA GLN A 60 -0.72 13.11 17.09
C GLN A 60 -0.08 13.25 18.49
N THR A 61 0.48 12.15 19.01
CA THR A 61 1.18 12.15 20.30
C THR A 61 2.41 13.06 20.25
N GLU A 62 3.23 12.96 19.20
CA GLU A 62 4.40 13.83 18.99
C GLU A 62 4.01 15.32 18.94
N LYS A 63 2.89 15.65 18.28
CA LYS A 63 2.41 17.03 18.20
C LYS A 63 1.91 17.56 19.56
N GLN A 64 1.33 16.69 20.39
CA GLN A 64 0.90 17.04 21.75
C GLN A 64 2.08 17.25 22.68
N GLU A 65 3.09 16.38 22.63
CA GLU A 65 4.33 16.49 23.43
C GLU A 65 5.10 17.77 23.09
N ALA A 66 5.30 18.06 21.81
CA ALA A 66 5.97 19.29 21.36
C ALA A 66 5.22 20.57 21.77
N SER A 67 3.89 20.53 21.84
CA SER A 67 3.08 21.66 22.31
C SER A 67 3.10 21.82 23.83
N ASN A 68 3.44 20.78 24.58
CA ASN A 68 3.48 20.79 26.04
C ASN A 68 4.85 21.20 26.58
N GLU A 69 5.94 20.91 25.84
CA GLU A 69 7.30 21.40 26.16
C GLU A 69 7.52 22.89 25.82
N ALA A 70 6.70 23.47 24.94
CA ALA A 70 6.75 24.88 24.56
C ALA A 70 5.95 25.82 25.49
N LYS A 71 5.37 25.30 26.58
CA LYS A 71 4.63 26.05 27.61
C LYS A 71 5.39 26.05 28.93
#